data_AF-A0A971RIB9-F1
#
_entry.id   AF-A0A971RIB9-F1
#
_cell.length_a   1.000
_cell.length_b   1.000
_cell.length_c   1.000
_cell.angle_alpha   90.00
_cell.angle_beta   90.00
_cell.angle_gamma   90.00
#
_symmetry.space_group_name_H-M   'P 1'
#
loop_
_entity.id
_entity.type
_entity.pdbx_description
1 polymer ?
#
loop_
_entity_poly.entity_id
_entity_poly.type
_entity_poly.pdbx_seq_one_letter_code
_entity_poly.pdbx_strand_id
1 'polypeptide(L)' 'MNNLTFSSPDLSSFCQLNNLGLTATGQHLCAERAVIECRFTKAPEPCPKCGA' A
#
# COMPACT_ATOMS: atom_id res chain seq x y z
N MET A 1 -25.95 -9.23 12.61
CA MET A 1 -25.03 -8.35 13.37
C MET A 1 -23.89 -7.98 12.42
N ASN A 2 -24.03 -6.88 11.67
CA ASN A 2 -22.97 -6.44 10.76
C ASN A 2 -21.87 -5.81 11.60
N ASN A 3 -20.75 -6.50 11.73
CA ASN A 3 -19.56 -6.01 12.43
C ASN A 3 -18.92 -4.88 11.59
N LEU A 4 -19.54 -3.70 11.60
CA LEU A 4 -18.96 -2.48 11.04
C LEU A 4 -17.83 -2.06 11.96
N THR A 5 -16.69 -2.73 11.82
CA THR A 5 -15.46 -2.36 12.50
C THR A 5 -15.04 -1.02 11.88
N PHE A 6 -15.19 0.06 12.65
CA PHE A 6 -14.48 1.32 12.39
C PHE A 6 -12.99 1.04 12.56
N SER A 7 -12.41 0.38 11.56
CA SER A 7 -10.97 0.30 11.43
C SER A 7 -10.50 1.70 11.08
N SER A 8 -9.40 2.15 11.69
CA SER A 8 -8.72 3.38 11.26
C SER A 8 -8.61 3.35 9.74
N PRO A 9 -8.91 4.46 9.02
CA PRO A 9 -8.80 4.48 7.57
C PRO A 9 -7.38 4.06 7.17
N ASP A 10 -7.28 2.89 6.56
CA ASP A 10 -6.04 2.36 6.02
C ASP A 10 -5.87 2.89 4.61
N LEU A 11 -4.84 3.72 4.41
CA LEU A 11 -4.51 4.30 3.10
C LEU A 11 -4.25 3.21 2.06
N SER A 12 -3.71 2.06 2.47
CA SER A 12 -3.46 0.94 1.57
C SER A 12 -4.77 0.37 1.01
N SER A 13 -5.79 0.24 1.85
CA SER A 13 -7.13 -0.18 1.45
C SER A 13 -7.84 0.89 0.62
N PHE A 14 -7.75 2.17 1.03
CA PHE A 14 -8.39 3.29 0.31
C PHE A 14 -7.84 3.45 -1.12
N CYS A 15 -6.52 3.41 -1.28
CA CYS A 15 -5.85 3.49 -2.58
C CYS A 15 -5.76 2.13 -3.30
N GLN A 16 -6.41 1.08 -2.78
CA GLN A 16 -6.41 -0.29 -3.31
C GLN A 16 -5.00 -0.89 -3.52
N LEU A 17 -4.01 -0.43 -2.74
CA LEU A 17 -2.63 -0.91 -2.79
C LEU A 17 -2.52 -2.39 -2.43
N ASN A 18 -3.41 -2.88 -1.55
CA ASN A 18 -3.47 -4.29 -1.15
C ASN A 18 -3.67 -5.21 -2.36
N ASN A 19 -4.45 -4.78 -3.36
CA ASN A 19 -4.68 -5.53 -4.60
C ASN A 19 -3.44 -5.59 -5.49
N LEU A 20 -2.50 -4.68 -5.27
CA LEU A 20 -1.20 -4.62 -5.95
C LEU A 20 -0.08 -5.28 -5.13
N GLY A 21 -0.40 -5.85 -3.96
CA GLY A 21 0.61 -6.38 -3.03
C GLY A 21 1.47 -5.28 -2.39
N LEU A 22 0.98 -4.03 -2.34
CA LEU A 22 1.67 -2.88 -1.78
C LEU A 22 1.01 -2.43 -0.46
N THR A 23 1.81 -1.82 0.42
CA THR A 23 1.36 -1.13 1.63
C THR A 23 1.89 0.31 1.64
N ALA A 24 1.10 1.24 2.16
CA ALA A 24 1.51 2.62 2.38
C ALA A 24 2.46 2.70 3.58
N THR A 25 3.60 3.35 3.40
CA THR A 25 4.63 3.56 4.43
C THR A 25 4.83 5.04 4.78
N GLY A 26 4.33 5.94 3.93
CA GLY A 26 4.36 7.38 4.13
C GLY A 26 3.48 8.10 3.13
N GLN A 27 3.28 9.40 3.34
CA GLN A 27 2.57 10.26 2.41
C GLN A 27 3.14 11.68 2.41
N HIS A 28 3.07 12.35 1.27
CA HIS A 28 3.38 13.76 1.12
C HIS A 28 2.20 14.49 0.46
N LEU A 29 1.59 15.42 1.18
CA LEU A 29 0.44 16.18 0.72
C LEU A 29 0.89 17.53 0.16
N CYS A 30 0.39 17.86 -1.02
CA CYS A 30 0.51 19.18 -1.65
C CYS A 30 -0.90 19.71 -1.96
N ALA A 31 -1.01 21.00 -2.26
CA ALA A 31 -2.30 21.64 -2.54
C ALA A 31 -3.09 20.94 -3.66
N GLU A 32 -2.39 20.39 -4.66
CA GLU A 32 -3.00 19.81 -5.85
C GLU A 32 -3.08 18.27 -5.82
N ARG A 33 -2.24 17.61 -4.99
CA ARG A 33 -2.13 16.14 -4.99
C ARG A 33 -1.52 15.59 -3.71
N ALA A 34 -1.80 14.31 -3.47
CA ALA A 34 -1.12 13.48 -2.49
C ALA A 34 -0.19 12.49 -3.21
N VAL A 35 1.04 12.34 -2.72
CA VAL A 35 1.97 11.27 -3.13
C VAL A 35 2.06 10.26 -2.00
N ILE A 36 1.91 8.97 -2.32
CA ILE A 36 1.99 7.88 -1.35
C ILE A 36 3.30 7.14 -1.55
N GLU A 37 4.07 6.97 -0.47
CA GLU A 37 5.24 6.12 -0.46
C GLU A 37 4.80 4.67 -0.19
N CYS A 38 5.09 3.78 -1.13
CA CYS A 38 4.65 2.39 -1.09
C CYS A 38 5.83 1.44 -0.89
N ARG A 39 5.57 0.32 -0.20
CA ARG A 39 6.47 -0.84 -0.13
C ARG A 39 5.71 -2.11 -0.47
N PHE A 40 6.39 -3.11 -1.04
CA PHE A 40 5.79 -4.44 -1.18
C PHE A 40 5.49 -5.06 0.18
N THR A 41 4.31 -5.65 0.30
CA THR A 41 3.88 -6.40 1.49
C THR A 41 4.71 -7.66 1.72
N LYS A 42 5.30 -8.20 0.65
CA LYS A 42 6.21 -9.34 0.66
C LYS A 42 7.47 -8.99 -0.12
N ALA A 43 8.59 -9.58 0.24
CA ALA A 43 9.79 -9.46 -0.59
C ALA A 43 9.46 -9.95 -2.02
N PRO A 44 9.93 -9.26 -3.07
CA PRO A 44 9.79 -9.75 -4.42
C PRO A 44 10.51 -11.10 -4.54
N GLU A 45 9.99 -11.97 -5.40
CA GLU A 45 10.73 -13.17 -5.76
C GLU A 45 12.04 -12.76 -6.45
N PRO A 46 13.16 -13.46 -6.17
CA PRO A 46 14.44 -13.15 -6.79
C PRO A 46 14.28 -13.17 -8.30
N CYS A 47 14.93 -12.21 -8.97
CA CYS A 47 14.76 -12.07 -10.40
C CYS A 47 15.23 -13.35 -11.12
N PRO A 48 14.42 -13.99 -11.97
CA PRO A 48 14.83 -15.23 -12.65
C PRO A 48 15.99 -15.00 -13.65
N LYS A 49 16.27 -13.75 -14.03
CA LYS A 49 17.39 -13.40 -14.92
C LYS A 49 18.71 -13.11 -14.20
N CYS A 50 18.68 -12.43 -13.05
CA CYS A 50 19.92 -12.02 -12.37
C CYS A 50 20.07 -12.59 -10.95
N GLY A 51 19.06 -13.24 -10.39
CA GLY A 51 19.11 -13.88 -9.08
C GLY A 51 19.29 -12.93 -7.89
N ALA A 52 19.26 -11.62 -8.14
CA ALA A 52 19.27 -10.57 -7.12
C ALA A 52 17.86 -10.22 -6.63
#